data_AF-A0A939PWH3-F1
#
_entry.id   AF-A0A939PWH3-F1
#
_cell.length_a   1.000
_cell.length_b   1.000
_cell.length_c   1.000
_cell.angle_alpha   90.00
_cell.angle_beta   90.00
_cell.angle_gamma   90.00
#
_symmetry.space_group_name_H-M   'P 1'
#
loop_
_entity.id
_entity.type
_entity.pdbx_description
1 polymer ?
#
loop_
_entity_poly.entity_id
_entity_poly.type
_entity_poly.pdbx_seq_one_letter_code
_entity_poly.pdbx_strand_id
1 'polypeptide(L)'
;MEQALGRHILCEAYGCDAQVLNDLDAVQRIMVDAAIVSGAEVREVAFHRFSPQGVSGVVVISESHLAIHTWPELGYAAIDVFTCGEDVNPWDACNYMVEHFKAQTTTAQEVRRGIIRQAPTVNSTEVTERVYETL
;
A
#
# COMPACT_ATOMS: atom_id res chain seq x y z
N MET A 1 -6.04 22.63 1.78
CA MET A 1 -6.00 21.24 1.25
C MET A 1 -6.43 20.32 2.38
N GLU A 2 -7.29 19.33 2.12
CA GLU A 2 -7.66 18.33 3.12
C GLU A 2 -6.41 17.53 3.55
N GLN A 3 -6.12 17.53 4.85
CA GLN A 3 -5.02 16.79 5.45
C GLN A 3 -5.44 15.32 5.61
N ALA A 4 -4.57 14.39 5.19
CA ALA A 4 -4.79 12.96 5.25
C ALA A 4 -3.72 12.31 6.11
N LEU A 5 -4.07 11.25 6.85
CA LEU A 5 -3.12 10.48 7.66
C LEU A 5 -2.12 9.69 6.80
N GLY A 6 -2.52 9.32 5.58
CA GLY A 6 -1.63 8.64 4.64
C GLY A 6 -2.12 8.61 3.20
N ARG A 7 -1.30 8.03 2.34
CA ARG A 7 -1.48 7.95 0.89
C ARG A 7 -1.39 6.50 0.46
N HIS A 8 -2.38 6.02 -0.27
CA HIS A 8 -2.47 4.63 -0.70
C HIS A 8 -2.53 4.55 -2.23
N ILE A 9 -1.49 4.01 -2.84
CA ILE A 9 -1.48 3.72 -4.27
C ILE A 9 -1.99 2.30 -4.50
N LEU A 10 -2.97 2.19 -5.38
CA LEU A 10 -3.45 0.93 -5.95
C LEU A 10 -2.92 0.88 -7.38
N CYS A 11 -2.03 -0.06 -7.68
CA CYS A 11 -1.35 -0.15 -8.97
C CYS A 11 -1.60 -1.53 -9.62
N GLU A 12 -2.13 -1.46 -10.84
CA GLU A 12 -2.33 -2.57 -11.75
C GLU A 12 -1.13 -2.63 -12.71
N ALA A 13 -0.26 -3.64 -12.59
CA ALA A 13 0.93 -3.79 -13.43
C ALA A 13 0.77 -4.96 -14.41
N TYR A 14 0.94 -4.69 -15.70
CA TYR A 14 0.74 -5.67 -16.78
C TYR A 14 2.01 -5.84 -17.64
N GLY A 15 2.13 -7.02 -18.27
CA GLY A 15 3.28 -7.35 -19.12
C GLY A 15 4.57 -7.56 -18.34
N CYS A 16 4.47 -7.89 -17.05
CA CYS A 16 5.58 -8.15 -16.15
C CYS A 16 6.33 -9.44 -16.54
N ASP A 17 7.57 -9.57 -16.07
CA ASP A 17 8.38 -10.77 -16.25
C ASP A 17 7.82 -11.94 -15.42
N ALA A 18 7.22 -12.92 -16.10
CA ALA A 18 6.58 -14.07 -15.46
C ALA A 18 7.54 -14.92 -14.61
N GLN A 19 8.84 -14.93 -14.93
CA GLN A 19 9.83 -15.64 -14.11
C GLN A 19 10.03 -14.93 -12.77
N VAL A 20 10.13 -13.60 -12.80
CA VAL A 20 10.23 -12.79 -11.59
C VAL A 20 8.96 -12.92 -10.75
N LEU A 21 7.78 -12.82 -11.36
CA LEU A 21 6.50 -12.91 -10.65
C LEU A 21 6.25 -14.26 -9.96
N ASN A 22 6.93 -15.32 -10.39
CA ASN A 22 6.78 -16.67 -9.84
C ASN A 22 7.91 -17.07 -8.87
N ASP A 23 8.88 -16.19 -8.66
CA ASP A 23 10.01 -16.39 -7.77
C ASP A 23 9.75 -15.70 -6.42
N LEU A 24 9.57 -16.51 -5.38
CA LEU A 24 9.26 -16.04 -4.03
C LEU A 24 10.33 -15.09 -3.49
N ASP A 25 11.61 -15.45 -3.66
CA ASP A 25 12.74 -14.70 -3.11
C ASP A 25 12.94 -13.39 -3.89
N ALA A 26 12.74 -13.42 -5.20
CA ALA A 26 12.79 -12.22 -6.02
C ALA A 26 11.68 -11.23 -5.66
N VAL A 27 10.43 -11.70 -5.54
CA VAL A 27 9.29 -10.86 -5.17
C VAL A 27 9.49 -10.27 -3.77
N GLN A 28 9.89 -11.08 -2.79
CA GLN A 28 10.16 -10.61 -1.44
C GLN A 28 11.24 -9.52 -1.42
N ARG A 29 12.36 -9.75 -2.12
CA ARG A 29 13.46 -8.78 -2.19
C ARG A 29 13.01 -7.46 -2.83
N ILE A 30 12.30 -7.52 -3.96
CA ILE A 30 11.80 -6.32 -4.66
C ILE A 30 10.88 -5.50 -3.74
N MET A 31 9.96 -6.17 -3.03
CA MET A 31 9.03 -5.50 -2.11
C MET A 31 9.74 -4.85 -0.91
N VAL A 32 10.75 -5.51 -0.33
CA VAL A 32 11.53 -4.96 0.79
C VAL A 32 12.40 -3.79 0.33
N ASP A 33 13.08 -3.92 -0.81
CA ASP A 33 13.89 -2.85 -1.37
C ASP A 33 13.03 -1.64 -1.73
N ALA A 34 11.81 -1.85 -2.26
CA ALA A 34 10.86 -0.78 -2.53
C ALA A 34 10.49 0.01 -1.26
N ALA A 35 10.23 -0.68 -0.15
CA ALA A 35 9.97 -0.03 1.13
C ALA A 35 11.18 0.82 1.57
N ILE A 36 12.39 0.27 1.50
CA ILE A 36 13.62 0.97 1.88
C ILE A 36 13.87 2.21 1.01
N VAL A 37 13.71 2.09 -0.32
CA VAL A 37 13.89 3.20 -1.27
C VAL A 37 12.88 4.32 -1.03
N SER A 38 11.66 3.99 -0.59
CA SER A 38 10.66 5.01 -0.23
C SER A 38 10.97 5.74 1.09
N GLY A 39 11.99 5.30 1.85
CA GLY A 39 12.32 5.81 3.18
C GLY A 39 11.48 5.18 4.29
N ALA A 40 10.71 4.13 4.00
CA ALA A 40 9.90 3.44 5.00
C ALA A 40 10.74 2.46 5.85
N GLU A 41 10.39 2.34 7.12
CA GLU A 41 10.98 1.37 8.03
C GLU A 41 10.19 0.06 8.00
N VAL A 42 10.85 -1.03 7.59
CA VAL A 42 10.28 -2.38 7.56
C VAL A 42 10.15 -2.95 8.97
N ARG A 43 8.95 -3.43 9.33
CA ARG A 43 8.65 -4.07 10.61
C ARG A 43 8.59 -5.58 10.48
N GLU A 44 7.80 -6.07 9.53
CA GLU A 44 7.57 -7.50 9.32
C GLU A 44 7.39 -7.81 7.84
N VAL A 45 7.66 -9.05 7.46
CA VAL A 45 7.47 -9.55 6.09
C VAL A 45 6.78 -10.90 6.13
N ALA A 46 5.80 -11.11 5.25
CA ALA A 46 5.12 -12.39 5.08
C ALA A 46 4.84 -12.65 3.60
N PHE A 47 5.36 -13.76 3.09
CA PHE A 47 5.27 -14.13 1.68
C PHE A 47 4.86 -15.59 1.53
N HIS A 48 4.08 -15.88 0.49
CA HIS A 48 3.63 -17.22 0.16
C HIS A 48 3.63 -17.42 -1.36
N ARG A 49 4.27 -18.50 -1.80
CA ARG A 49 4.20 -18.96 -3.19
C ARG A 49 3.14 -20.05 -3.32
N PHE A 50 2.22 -19.88 -4.25
CA PHE A 50 1.17 -20.86 -4.55
C PHE A 50 1.65 -21.95 -5.51
N SER A 51 0.87 -23.03 -5.56
CA SER A 51 1.00 -24.09 -6.56
C SER A 51 -0.17 -24.00 -7.54
N PRO A 52 0.06 -24.01 -8.87
CA PRO A 52 1.36 -24.24 -9.52
C PRO A 52 2.31 -23.02 -9.54
N GLN A 53 1.78 -21.80 -9.40
CA GLN A 53 2.55 -20.57 -9.51
C GLN A 53 1.86 -19.37 -8.84
N GLY A 54 2.57 -18.25 -8.75
CA GLY A 54 2.09 -17.00 -8.19
C GLY A 54 2.56 -16.78 -6.75
N VAL A 55 2.65 -15.53 -6.36
CA VAL A 55 3.15 -15.09 -5.05
C VAL A 55 2.19 -14.06 -4.47
N SER A 56 1.82 -14.24 -3.21
CA SER A 56 1.24 -13.19 -2.37
C SER A 56 2.25 -12.75 -1.33
N GLY A 57 2.33 -11.45 -1.09
CA GLY A 57 3.29 -10.88 -0.17
C GLY A 57 2.79 -9.62 0.51
N VAL A 58 3.23 -9.41 1.75
CA VAL A 58 3.04 -8.15 2.47
C VAL A 58 4.33 -7.79 3.21
N VAL A 59 4.69 -6.51 3.13
CA VAL A 59 5.71 -5.86 3.93
C VAL A 59 4.99 -4.88 4.85
N VAL A 60 4.97 -5.19 6.14
CA VAL A 60 4.45 -4.28 7.15
C VAL A 60 5.50 -3.22 7.40
N ILE A 61 5.11 -1.96 7.28
CA ILE A 61 5.92 -0.78 7.63
C ILE A 61 5.21 -0.04 8.76
N SER A 62 5.90 0.88 9.45
CA SER A 62 5.44 1.53 10.71
C SER A 62 3.92 1.51 10.99
N GLU A 63 3.10 2.28 10.26
CA GLU A 63 1.63 2.32 10.47
C GLU A 63 0.83 1.95 9.21
N SER A 64 1.45 1.21 8.27
CA SER A 64 0.87 0.91 6.96
C SER A 64 1.52 -0.33 6.31
N HIS A 65 1.47 -0.48 4.98
CA HIS A 65 1.99 -1.67 4.31
C HIS A 65 2.29 -1.47 2.82
N LEU A 66 3.15 -2.35 2.28
CA LEU A 66 3.19 -2.67 0.86
C LEU A 66 2.64 -4.10 0.69
N ALA A 67 1.71 -4.33 -0.23
CA ALA A 67 1.21 -5.66 -0.54
C ALA A 67 1.26 -5.96 -2.04
N ILE A 68 1.36 -7.25 -2.38
CA ILE A 68 1.40 -7.72 -3.77
C ILE A 68 0.69 -9.06 -3.93
N HIS A 69 0.02 -9.21 -5.07
CA HIS A 69 -0.50 -10.47 -5.57
C HIS A 69 -0.12 -10.65 -7.04
N THR A 70 0.49 -11.78 -7.39
CA THR A 70 0.98 -12.02 -8.76
C THR A 70 0.23 -13.15 -9.47
N TRP A 71 0.02 -12.98 -10.78
CA TRP A 71 -0.47 -13.98 -11.72
C TRP A 71 0.52 -14.11 -12.88
N PRO A 72 1.57 -14.95 -12.72
CA PRO A 72 2.62 -15.11 -13.72
C PRO A 72 2.12 -15.49 -15.12
N GLU A 73 1.07 -16.32 -15.22
CA GLU A 73 0.44 -16.72 -16.49
C GLU A 73 -0.16 -15.55 -17.29
N LEU A 74 -0.48 -14.45 -16.60
CA LEU A 74 -1.00 -13.24 -17.22
C LEU A 74 0.05 -12.13 -17.32
N GLY A 75 1.26 -12.35 -16.79
CA GLY A 75 2.26 -11.28 -16.61
C GLY A 75 1.72 -10.12 -15.78
N TYR A 76 0.90 -10.41 -14.77
CA TYR A 76 0.14 -9.41 -14.01
C TYR A 76 0.51 -9.41 -12.52
N ALA A 77 0.58 -8.22 -11.93
CA ALA A 77 0.68 -8.02 -10.50
C ALA A 77 -0.27 -6.90 -10.04
N ALA A 78 -1.03 -7.19 -8.98
CA ALA A 78 -1.76 -6.20 -8.20
C ALA A 78 -0.86 -5.73 -7.06
N ILE A 79 -0.62 -4.42 -6.96
CA ILE A 79 0.31 -3.81 -6.02
C ILE A 79 -0.40 -2.73 -5.20
N ASP A 80 -0.27 -2.82 -3.88
CA ASP A 80 -0.78 -1.86 -2.92
C ASP A 80 0.40 -1.20 -2.21
N VAL A 81 0.52 0.14 -2.27
CA VAL A 81 1.52 0.91 -1.51
C VAL A 81 0.82 1.90 -0.62
N PHE A 82 0.65 1.54 0.65
CA PHE A 82 0.10 2.43 1.65
C PHE A 82 1.23 2.95 2.54
N THR A 83 1.45 4.26 2.54
CA THR A 83 2.39 4.94 3.45
C THR A 83 1.67 5.98 4.30
N CYS A 84 2.20 6.22 5.50
CA CYS A 84 1.76 7.25 6.43
C CYS A 84 2.90 8.27 6.65
N GLY A 85 2.55 9.50 7.01
CA GLY A 85 3.51 10.60 7.18
C GLY A 85 3.83 11.35 5.89
N GLU A 86 4.52 12.49 6.04
CA GLU A 86 4.86 13.39 4.92
C GLU A 86 6.23 13.09 4.29
N ASP A 87 7.11 12.40 5.03
CA ASP A 87 8.50 12.13 4.62
C ASP A 87 8.64 10.90 3.71
N VAL A 88 7.59 10.08 3.57
CA VAL A 88 7.59 8.86 2.77
C VAL A 88 6.71 9.04 1.54
N ASN A 89 7.32 9.01 0.34
CA ASN A 89 6.57 9.08 -0.91
C ASN A 89 6.22 7.67 -1.44
N PRO A 90 4.93 7.27 -1.43
CA PRO A 90 4.53 5.92 -1.88
C PRO A 90 4.83 5.68 -3.36
N TRP A 91 4.93 6.73 -4.19
CA TRP A 91 5.27 6.57 -5.60
C TRP A 91 6.69 6.06 -5.81
N ASP A 92 7.62 6.31 -4.89
CA ASP A 92 9.00 5.84 -5.03
C ASP A 92 9.04 4.31 -4.89
N ALA A 93 8.31 3.75 -3.91
CA ALA A 93 8.10 2.31 -3.79
C ALA A 93 7.34 1.73 -4.98
N CYS A 94 6.24 2.36 -5.40
CA CYS A 94 5.44 1.89 -6.54
C CYS A 94 6.28 1.81 -7.83
N ASN A 95 7.01 2.89 -8.14
CA ASN A 95 7.86 2.98 -9.33
C ASN A 95 9.00 1.95 -9.30
N TYR A 96 9.64 1.79 -8.14
CA TYR A 96 10.67 0.77 -7.96
C TYR A 96 10.13 -0.63 -8.27
N MET A 97 8.96 -0.98 -7.73
CA MET A 97 8.36 -2.28 -7.96
C MET A 97 8.01 -2.52 -9.43
N VAL A 98 7.34 -1.59 -10.09
CA VAL A 98 6.94 -1.78 -11.51
C VAL A 98 8.15 -1.89 -12.44
N GLU A 99 9.24 -1.15 -12.16
CA GLU A 99 10.51 -1.26 -12.90
C GLU A 99 11.13 -2.65 -12.72
N HIS A 100 11.22 -3.14 -11.48
CA HIS A 100 11.88 -4.41 -11.17
C HIS A 100 11.04 -5.65 -11.54
N PHE A 101 9.71 -5.52 -11.58
CA PHE A 101 8.83 -6.52 -12.18
C PHE A 101 8.80 -6.44 -13.72
N LYS A 102 9.47 -5.46 -14.31
CA LYS A 102 9.52 -5.20 -15.76
C LYS A 102 8.13 -5.04 -16.38
N ALA A 103 7.24 -4.34 -15.68
CA ALA A 103 5.91 -4.04 -16.18
C ALA A 103 6.02 -3.23 -17.48
N GLN A 104 5.22 -3.59 -18.49
CA GLN A 104 5.16 -2.88 -19.76
C GLN A 104 4.13 -1.75 -19.71
N THR A 105 3.02 -1.99 -19.01
CA THR A 105 1.97 -0.99 -18.81
C THR A 105 1.48 -1.04 -17.37
N THR A 106 1.09 0.12 -16.86
CA THR A 106 0.62 0.28 -15.49
C THR A 106 -0.59 1.21 -15.45
N THR A 107 -1.58 0.91 -14.61
CA THR A 107 -2.62 1.87 -14.23
C THR A 107 -2.59 2.00 -12.71
N ALA A 108 -2.46 3.22 -12.20
CA ALA A 108 -2.37 3.46 -10.77
C ALA A 108 -3.32 4.55 -10.32
N GLN A 109 -3.90 4.38 -9.14
CA GLN A 109 -4.74 5.39 -8.48
C GLN A 109 -4.21 5.65 -7.09
N GLU A 110 -4.11 6.93 -6.73
CA GLU A 110 -3.77 7.33 -5.36
C GLU A 110 -5.04 7.71 -4.59
N VAL A 111 -5.23 7.06 -3.45
CA VAL A 111 -6.31 7.31 -2.51
C VAL A 111 -5.74 7.91 -1.23
N ARG A 112 -6.27 9.06 -0.83
CA ARG A 112 -5.96 9.65 0.49
C ARG A 112 -6.69 8.89 1.58
N ARG A 113 -5.97 8.48 2.63
CA ARG A 113 -6.50 7.69 3.75
C ARG A 113 -6.54 8.54 5.01
N GLY A 114 -7.62 8.43 5.78
CA GLY A 114 -7.79 9.17 7.04
C GLY A 114 -7.90 10.68 6.82
N ILE A 115 -8.88 11.12 6.02
CA ILE A 115 -9.15 12.56 5.85
C ILE A 115 -9.55 13.15 7.20
N ILE A 116 -8.73 14.07 7.73
CA ILE A 116 -9.02 14.79 8.96
C ILE A 116 -10.12 15.79 8.66
N ARG A 117 -11.36 15.41 8.99
CA ARG A 117 -12.48 16.34 9.00
C ARG A 117 -12.33 17.19 10.25
N GLN A 118 -12.29 18.52 10.10
CA GLN A 118 -12.36 19.41 11.26
C GLN A 118 -13.56 18.99 12.12
N ALA A 119 -13.33 18.75 13.41
CA ALA A 119 -14.42 18.57 14.35
C ALA A 119 -15.34 19.80 14.22
N PRO A 120 -16.68 19.64 14.25
CA PRO A 120 -17.54 20.81 14.34
C PRO A 120 -17.08 21.61 15.55
N THR A 121 -16.76 22.89 15.33
CA THR A 121 -16.50 23.83 16.41
C THR A 121 -17.71 23.79 17.34
N VAL A 122 -17.57 23.11 18.47
CA VAL A 122 -18.53 23.20 19.57
C VAL A 122 -18.36 24.62 20.10
N ASN A 123 -19.23 25.54 19.68
CA ASN A 123 -19.40 26.80 20.38
C ASN A 123 -19.80 26.43 21.82
N SER A 124 -18.96 26.77 22.78
CA SER A 124 -19.14 26.47 24.20
C SER A 124 -20.24 27.31 24.88
N THR A 125 -21.34 27.55 24.18
CA THR A 125 -22.52 28.25 24.70
C THR A 125 -23.77 27.55 24.17
N GLU A 126 -24.05 26.36 24.71
CA GLU A 126 -25.39 25.88 25.04
C GLU A 126 -25.25 24.49 25.67
N VAL A 127 -25.14 24.48 27.00
CA VAL A 127 -25.38 23.27 27.79
C VAL A 127 -26.86 22.96 27.66
N THR A 128 -27.23 21.95 26.88
CA THR A 128 -28.48 21.23 27.11
C THR A 128 -28.16 19.77 27.31
N GLU A 129 -28.39 19.31 28.54
CA GLU A 129 -28.30 17.91 28.92
C GLU A 129 -29.18 17.06 27.99
N ARG A 130 -28.59 16.05 27.36
CA ARG A 130 -29.33 14.87 26.91
C ARG A 130 -28.73 13.65 27.56
N VAL A 131 -29.47 13.16 28.54
CA VAL A 131 -29.32 11.84 29.13
C VAL A 131 -29.70 10.82 28.04
N TYR A 132 -28.79 9.92 27.69
CA TYR A 132 -29.13 8.75 26.88
C TYR A 132 -29.35 7.56 27.83
N GLU A 133 -30.58 7.05 27.88
CA GLU A 133 -30.85 5.72 28.44
C GLU A 133 -30.39 4.65 27.46
N THR A 134 -29.56 3.74 27.94
CA THR A 134 -29.06 2.57 27.21
C THR A 134 -30.17 1.52 27.12
N LEU A 135 -30.40 0.98 25.91
CA LEU A 135 -31.06 -0.32 25.72
C LEU A 135 -30.00 -1.42 25.63
#